data_AF-A0A4Q6A6K3-F1
#
_entry.id   AF-A0A4Q6A6K3-F1
#
_cell.length_a   1.000
_cell.length_b   1.000
_cell.length_c   1.000
_cell.angle_alpha   90.00
_cell.angle_beta   90.00
_cell.angle_gamma   90.00
#
_symmetry.space_group_name_H-M   'P 1'
#
loop_
_entity.id
_entity.type
_entity.pdbx_description
1 polymer ?
#
loop_
_entity_poly.entity_id
_entity_poly.type
_entity_poly.pdbx_seq_one_letter_code
_entity_poly.pdbx_strand_id
1 'polypeptide(L)' 'ANTLMSKKQPNLFFAGEVLDVDGITGGFNFQHAWTSGWIAAKTISSLAREN' A
#
# COMPACT_ATOMS: atom_id res chain seq x y z
N ALA A 1 5.96 -5.49 7.51
CA ALA A 1 5.44 -4.37 6.71
C ALA A 1 4.70 -4.99 5.53
N ASN A 2 3.47 -5.45 5.73
CA ASN A 2 2.82 -6.38 4.79
C ASN A 2 1.38 -5.95 4.44
N THR A 3 0.93 -4.81 4.97
CA THR A 3 -0.46 -4.34 4.89
C THR A 3 -0.58 -2.90 4.39
N LEU A 4 0.50 -2.13 4.50
CA LEU A 4 0.56 -0.69 4.28
C LEU A 4 -0.41 0.16 5.13
N MET A 5 -0.92 -0.41 6.22
CA MET A 5 -1.65 0.33 7.25
C MET A 5 -0.67 1.16 8.09
N SER A 6 -1.08 2.39 8.42
CA SER A 6 -0.37 3.25 9.36
C SER A 6 -0.22 2.57 10.72
N LYS A 7 0.97 2.67 11.29
CA LYS A 7 1.24 2.20 12.66
C LYS A 7 0.65 3.12 13.73
N LYS A 8 0.33 4.38 13.36
CA LYS A 8 -0.13 5.42 14.30
C LYS A 8 -1.64 5.63 14.27
N GLN A 9 -2.29 5.27 13.16
CA GLN A 9 -3.73 5.44 12.99
C GLN A 9 -4.32 4.17 12.35
N PRO A 10 -5.10 3.37 13.08
CA PRO A 10 -5.79 2.21 12.52
C PRO A 10 -6.69 2.60 11.34
N ASN A 11 -6.83 1.68 10.38
CA ASN A 11 -7.65 1.85 9.18
C ASN A 11 -7.23 2.98 8.22
N LEU A 12 -6.10 3.64 8.46
CA LEU A 12 -5.47 4.56 7.52
C LEU A 12 -4.38 3.84 6.74
N PHE A 13 -4.45 3.86 5.40
CA PHE A 13 -3.52 3.18 4.51
C PHE A 13 -2.86 4.16 3.56
N PHE A 14 -1.63 3.86 3.15
CA PHE A 14 -0.87 4.63 2.15
C PHE A 14 -0.32 3.69 1.09
N ALA A 15 -0.31 4.12 -0.17
CA ALA A 15 0.20 3.35 -1.30
C ALA A 15 0.68 4.29 -2.41
N GLY A 16 1.58 3.81 -3.26
CA GLY A 16 2.15 4.58 -4.35
C GLY A 16 3.12 5.67 -3.88
N GLU A 17 3.29 6.69 -4.73
CA GLU A 17 4.34 7.71 -4.64
C GLU A 17 4.24 8.65 -3.42
N VAL A 18 3.14 8.59 -2.65
CA VAL A 18 3.06 9.28 -1.35
C VAL A 18 3.95 8.64 -0.29
N LEU A 19 4.36 7.38 -0.50
CA LEU A 19 5.33 6.70 0.34
C LEU A 19 6.75 7.13 -0.02
N ASP A 20 7.63 7.17 0.97
CA ASP A 20 9.06 7.42 0.78
C ASP A 20 9.75 6.18 0.20
N VAL A 21 9.42 5.87 -1.07
CA VAL A 21 9.96 4.79 -1.88
C VAL A 21 10.12 5.32 -3.29
N ASP A 22 11.34 5.29 -3.80
CA ASP A 22 11.65 5.73 -5.16
C ASP A 22 12.40 4.64 -5.92
N GLY A 23 12.03 4.47 -7.18
CA GLY A 23 12.64 3.54 -8.12
C GLY A 23 13.43 4.26 -9.21
N ILE A 24 14.44 3.58 -9.76
CA ILE A 24 15.12 4.09 -10.96
C ILE A 24 14.16 4.21 -12.14
N THR A 25 14.53 4.97 -13.18
CA THR A 25 13.77 5.01 -14.43
C THR A 25 13.66 3.62 -15.06
N GLY A 26 12.56 3.35 -15.76
CA GLY A 26 12.28 2.02 -16.35
C GLY A 26 11.01 1.34 -15.82
N GLY A 27 10.09 2.11 -15.22
CA GLY A 27 8.79 1.61 -14.79
C GLY A 27 8.74 1.07 -13.35
N PHE A 28 9.82 1.18 -12.58
CA PHE A 28 9.86 0.70 -11.20
C PHE A 28 8.88 1.46 -10.27
N ASN A 29 8.71 2.77 -10.47
CA ASN A 29 7.70 3.55 -9.73
C ASN A 29 6.27 3.10 -10.06
N PHE A 30 5.98 2.73 -11.31
CA PHE A 30 4.70 2.11 -11.66
C PHE A 30 4.54 0.74 -10.97
N GLN A 31 5.55 -0.12 -11.04
CA GLN A 31 5.51 -1.41 -10.35
C GLN A 31 5.27 -1.26 -8.84
N HIS A 32 5.91 -0.27 -8.21
CA HIS A 32 5.68 0.06 -6.81
C HIS A 32 4.24 0.53 -6.56
N ALA A 33 3.73 1.46 -7.37
CA ALA A 33 2.35 1.94 -7.27
C ALA A 33 1.32 0.81 -7.37
N TRP A 34 1.48 -0.10 -8.34
CA TRP A 34 0.57 -1.24 -8.51
C TRP A 34 0.65 -2.24 -7.35
N THR A 35 1.88 -2.61 -6.96
CA THR A 35 2.10 -3.61 -5.91
C THR A 35 1.62 -3.10 -4.56
N SER A 36 1.96 -1.87 -4.20
CA SER A 36 1.54 -1.24 -2.94
C SER A 36 0.01 -1.07 -2.87
N GLY A 37 -0.61 -0.61 -3.95
CA GLY A 37 -2.07 -0.49 -4.05
C GLY A 37 -2.77 -1.85 -3.86
N TRP A 38 -2.27 -2.91 -4.50
CA TRP A 38 -2.81 -4.26 -4.34
C TRP A 38 -2.71 -4.77 -2.89
N ILE A 39 -1.57 -4.55 -2.22
CA ILE A 39 -1.38 -4.95 -0.82
C ILE A 39 -2.36 -4.23 0.10
N ALA A 40 -2.47 -2.90 -0.03
CA ALA A 40 -3.38 -2.10 0.78
C ALA A 40 -4.84 -2.54 0.57
N ALA A 41 -5.27 -2.69 -0.68
CA ALA A 41 -6.63 -3.12 -1.02
C ALA A 41 -6.94 -4.54 -0.50
N LYS A 42 -5.99 -5.48 -0.61
CA LYS A 42 -6.15 -6.83 -0.07
C LYS A 42 -6.39 -6.81 1.44
N THR A 43 -5.64 -6.00 2.19
CA THR A 43 -5.84 -5.86 3.63
C THR A 43 -7.17 -5.19 3.96
N ILE A 44 -7.51 -4.09 3.29
CA ILE A 44 -8.82 -3.41 3.47
C ILE A 44 -9.96 -4.40 3.25
N SER A 45 -9.87 -5.22 2.20
CA SER A 45 -10.87 -6.23 1.88
C SER A 45 -10.96 -7.37 2.90
N SER A 46 -9.86 -7.77 3.55
CA SER A 46 -9.88 -8.75 4.64
C SER A 46 -10.58 -8.18 5.86
N LEU A 47 -10.17 -6.99 6.30
CA LEU A 47 -10.73 -6.32 7.48
C LEU A 47 -12.23 -6.03 7.32
N ALA A 48 -12.68 -5.68 6.10
CA ALA A 48 -14.09 -5.45 5.81
C ALA A 48 -14.95 -6.72 5.92
N ARG A 49 -14.37 -7.92 5.75
CA ARG A 49 -15.08 -9.21 5.86
C ARG A 49 -15.11 -9.78 7.27
N GLU A 50 -14.26 -9.28 8.15
CA GLU A 50 -14.15 -9.73 9.55
C GLU A 50 -15.09 -8.96 10.50
N ASN A 51 -15.84 -7.98 9.97
CA ASN A 51 -16.91 -7.24 10.67
C ASN A 51 -18.29 -7.73 10.21
#